data_AF-A0A2R6NCS4-F1
#
_entry.id   AF-A0A2R6NCS4-F1
#
_cell.length_a   1.000
_cell.length_b   1.000
_cell.length_c   1.000
_cell.angle_alpha   90.00
_cell.angle_beta   90.00
_cell.angle_gamma   90.00
#
_symmetry.space_group_name_H-M   'P 1'
#
loop_
_entity.id
_entity.type
_entity.pdbx_description
1 polymer ?
#
loop_
_entity_poly.entity_id
_entity_poly.type
_entity_poly.pdbx_seq_one_letter_code
_entity_poly.pdbx_strand_id
1 'polypeptide(L)'
;MSERVFDRETLLDLTVNAIPLGMLLFFVVLFAVVTAGSDPIAWAVSQALLVVPFVVLAGTTYLTGRIIAESQKTGHSETATAIAAFATGERPGADDEE
;
A
#
# COMPACT_ATOMS: atom_id res chain seq x y z
N MET A 1 -19.18 23.70 -1.77
CA MET A 1 -19.16 23.14 -0.40
C MET A 1 -18.61 21.70 -0.45
N SER A 2 -17.42 21.47 -1.03
CA SER A 2 -16.95 20.11 -1.36
C SER A 2 -15.55 19.75 -0.82
N GLU A 3 -14.74 20.72 -0.41
CA GLU A 3 -13.36 20.48 0.04
C GLU A 3 -13.25 19.61 1.31
N ARG A 4 -14.28 19.63 2.18
CA ARG A 4 -14.17 19.04 3.53
C ARG A 4 -14.57 17.57 3.65
N VAL A 5 -15.20 16.99 2.64
CA VAL A 5 -15.67 15.59 2.67
C VAL A 5 -14.59 14.65 2.13
N PHE A 6 -13.92 15.04 1.05
CA PHE A 6 -12.91 14.24 0.35
C PHE A 6 -11.61 14.07 1.15
N ASP A 7 -11.19 15.10 1.89
CA ASP A 7 -10.06 14.98 2.83
C ASP A 7 -10.33 13.96 3.94
N ARG A 8 -11.58 13.89 4.44
CA ARG A 8 -11.92 12.98 5.53
C ARG A 8 -11.96 11.54 5.06
N GLU A 9 -12.51 11.29 3.88
CA GLU A 9 -12.56 9.94 3.30
C GLU A 9 -11.15 9.43 2.95
N THR A 10 -10.33 10.26 2.31
CA THR A 10 -8.93 9.93 2.01
C THR A 10 -8.11 9.70 3.28
N LEU A 11 -8.20 10.62 4.24
CA LEU A 11 -7.48 10.48 5.52
C LEU A 11 -8.00 9.27 6.31
N LEU A 12 -9.28 8.95 6.20
CA LEU A 12 -9.87 7.77 6.83
C LEU A 12 -9.33 6.49 6.20
N ASP A 13 -9.28 6.37 4.87
CA ASP A 13 -8.71 5.19 4.19
C ASP A 13 -7.22 4.99 4.49
N LEU A 14 -6.45 6.07 4.54
CA LEU A 14 -5.04 6.01 4.93
C LEU A 14 -4.88 5.61 6.40
N THR A 15 -5.73 6.12 7.29
CA THR A 15 -5.70 5.79 8.72
C THR A 15 -6.15 4.35 8.99
N VAL A 16 -7.19 3.87 8.30
CA VAL A 16 -7.70 2.49 8.40
C VAL A 16 -6.62 1.49 7.99
N ASN A 17 -5.75 1.83 7.04
CA ASN A 17 -4.59 1.00 6.68
C ASN A 17 -3.37 1.20 7.59
N ALA A 18 -3.18 2.40 8.16
CA ALA A 18 -2.08 2.69 9.07
C ALA A 18 -2.16 1.91 10.39
N ILE A 19 -3.37 1.67 10.91
CA ILE A 19 -3.57 0.90 12.16
C ILE A 19 -3.05 -0.55 12.02
N PRO A 20 -3.50 -1.35 11.02
CA PRO A 20 -2.94 -2.68 10.79
C PRO A 20 -1.43 -2.66 10.52
N LEU A 21 -0.92 -1.65 9.80
CA LEU A 21 0.51 -1.51 9.52
C LEU A 21 1.32 -1.34 10.82
N GLY A 22 0.85 -0.49 11.73
CA GLY A 22 1.47 -0.30 13.05
C GLY A 22 1.42 -1.56 13.90
N MET A 23 0.29 -2.29 13.88
CA MET A 23 0.15 -3.55 14.63
C MET A 23 1.06 -4.66 14.07
N LEU A 24 1.17 -4.77 12.74
CA LEU A 24 2.09 -5.71 12.10
C LEU A 24 3.54 -5.40 12.43
N LEU A 25 3.95 -4.12 12.35
CA LEU A 25 5.30 -3.70 12.73
C LEU A 25 5.62 -4.06 14.18
N PHE A 26 4.66 -3.83 15.09
CA PHE A 26 4.78 -4.23 16.48
C PHE A 26 5.04 -5.74 16.61
N PHE A 27 4.28 -6.59 15.92
CA PHE A 27 4.49 -8.04 15.98
C PHE A 27 5.77 -8.51 15.31
N VAL A 28 6.20 -7.89 14.21
CA VAL A 28 7.50 -8.17 13.57
C VAL A 28 8.61 -7.99 14.60
N VAL A 29 8.63 -6.84 15.28
CA VAL A 29 9.63 -6.51 16.30
C VAL A 29 9.50 -7.43 17.51
N LEU A 30 8.28 -7.64 18.01
CA LEU A 30 8.03 -8.48 19.17
C LEU A 30 8.54 -9.91 18.93
N PHE A 31 8.20 -10.51 17.78
CA PHE A 31 8.63 -11.86 17.46
C PHE A 31 10.12 -11.91 17.16
N ALA A 32 10.70 -10.89 16.50
CA ALA A 32 12.13 -10.84 16.26
C ALA A 32 12.94 -10.89 17.57
N VAL A 33 12.44 -10.27 18.64
CA VAL A 33 13.09 -10.26 19.97
C VAL A 33 12.75 -11.50 20.78
N VAL A 34 11.48 -11.87 20.89
CA VAL A 34 11.01 -12.93 21.80
C VAL A 34 11.39 -14.32 21.29
N THR A 35 11.41 -14.54 19.97
CA THR A 35 11.79 -15.83 19.37
C THR A 35 13.26 -15.85 18.92
N ALA A 36 14.06 -14.86 19.33
CA ALA A 36 15.49 -14.85 19.07
C ALA A 36 16.15 -16.11 19.67
N GLY A 37 16.79 -16.92 18.83
CA GLY A 37 17.45 -18.17 19.24
C GLY A 37 16.55 -19.40 19.23
N SER A 38 15.29 -19.30 18.76
CA SER A 38 14.47 -20.47 18.46
C SER A 38 14.96 -21.22 17.22
N ASP A 39 14.30 -22.34 16.88
CA ASP A 39 14.53 -23.05 15.63
C ASP A 39 14.52 -22.08 14.42
N PRO A 40 15.55 -22.12 13.54
CA PRO A 40 15.68 -21.16 12.44
C PRO A 40 14.53 -21.21 11.44
N ILE A 41 13.95 -22.40 11.20
CA ILE A 41 12.84 -22.55 10.26
C ILE A 41 11.57 -21.94 10.86
N ALA A 42 11.26 -22.27 12.12
CA ALA A 42 10.12 -21.69 12.83
C ALA A 42 10.23 -20.15 12.91
N TRP A 43 11.43 -19.64 13.21
CA TRP A 43 11.70 -18.20 13.23
C TRP A 43 11.45 -17.57 11.87
N ALA A 44 12.04 -18.12 10.80
CA ALA A 44 11.90 -17.60 9.44
C ALA A 44 10.44 -17.63 8.96
N VAL A 45 9.70 -18.70 9.23
CA VAL A 45 8.28 -18.82 8.87
C VAL A 45 7.46 -17.77 9.62
N SER A 46 7.67 -17.60 10.93
CA SER A 46 6.94 -16.59 11.71
C SER A 46 7.21 -15.16 11.21
N GLN A 47 8.46 -14.85 10.85
CA GLN A 47 8.83 -13.56 10.28
C GLN A 47 8.25 -13.38 8.88
N ALA A 48 8.30 -14.40 8.01
CA ALA A 48 7.72 -14.33 6.68
C ALA A 48 6.21 -14.05 6.73
N LEU A 49 5.49 -14.71 7.64
CA LEU A 49 4.05 -14.51 7.82
C LEU A 49 3.67 -13.09 8.30
N LEU A 50 4.61 -12.34 8.90
CA LEU A 50 4.38 -10.97 9.36
C LEU A 50 4.91 -9.93 8.36
N VAL A 51 6.14 -10.14 7.87
CA VAL A 51 6.84 -9.20 6.98
C VAL A 51 6.21 -9.16 5.59
N VAL A 52 5.79 -10.30 5.03
CA VAL A 52 5.16 -10.33 3.70
C VAL A 52 3.88 -9.48 3.67
N PRO A 53 2.86 -9.72 4.54
CA PRO A 53 1.67 -8.87 4.53
C PRO A 53 1.99 -7.42 4.93
N PHE A 54 2.97 -7.18 5.80
CA PHE A 54 3.42 -5.82 6.12
C PHE A 54 3.90 -5.07 4.88
N VAL A 55 4.78 -5.68 4.07
CA VAL A 55 5.33 -5.07 2.86
C VAL A 55 4.25 -4.86 1.81
N VAL A 56 3.38 -5.84 1.60
CA VAL A 56 2.26 -5.72 0.64
C VAL A 56 1.34 -4.58 1.06
N LEU A 57 0.91 -4.55 2.33
CA LEU A 57 0.00 -3.51 2.84
C LEU A 57 0.66 -2.13 2.83
N ALA A 58 1.93 -2.02 3.21
CA ALA A 58 2.67 -0.76 3.15
C ALA A 58 2.78 -0.27 1.69
N GLY A 59 3.06 -1.17 0.77
CA GLY A 59 3.14 -0.89 -0.67
C GLY A 59 1.82 -0.37 -1.22
N THR A 60 0.70 -1.06 -0.98
CA THR A 60 -0.61 -0.62 -1.46
C THR A 60 -1.04 0.69 -0.81
N THR A 61 -0.82 0.86 0.49
CA THR A 61 -1.12 2.12 1.20
C THR A 61 -0.35 3.30 0.61
N TYR A 62 0.94 3.11 0.34
CA TYR A 62 1.78 4.13 -0.28
C TYR A 62 1.35 4.45 -1.71
N LEU A 63 1.06 3.44 -2.53
CA LEU A 63 0.60 3.63 -3.90
C LEU A 63 -0.73 4.40 -3.94
N THR A 64 -1.70 4.04 -3.11
CA THR A 64 -2.97 4.76 -2.99
C THR A 64 -2.74 6.22 -2.58
N GLY A 65 -1.95 6.47 -1.55
CA GLY A 65 -1.63 7.83 -1.12
C GLY A 65 -0.93 8.65 -2.21
N ARG A 66 -0.01 8.03 -2.96
CA ARG A 66 0.69 8.66 -4.09
C ARG A 66 -0.27 9.00 -5.23
N ILE A 67 -1.12 8.08 -5.64
CA ILE A 67 -2.11 8.28 -6.71
C ILE A 67 -3.04 9.45 -6.38
N ILE A 68 -3.47 9.56 -5.13
CA ILE A 68 -4.34 10.66 -4.67
C ILE A 68 -3.59 11.99 -4.70
N ALA A 69 -2.37 12.02 -4.16
CA ALA A 69 -1.52 13.22 -4.17
C ALA A 69 -1.16 13.70 -5.58
N GLU A 70 -1.01 12.78 -6.53
CA GLU A 70 -0.78 13.07 -7.94
C GLU A 70 -2.05 13.62 -8.60
N SER A 71 -3.18 12.93 -8.46
CA SER A 71 -4.48 13.35 -8.98
C SER A 71 -4.87 14.76 -8.53
N GLN A 72 -4.51 15.15 -7.29
CA GLN A 72 -4.76 16.52 -6.81
C GLN A 72 -3.89 17.59 -7.48
N LYS A 73 -2.68 17.24 -7.95
CA LYS A 73 -1.75 18.20 -8.58
C LYS A 73 -2.03 18.39 -10.07
N THR A 74 -2.37 17.29 -10.76
CA THR A 74 -2.41 17.23 -12.23
C THR A 74 -3.80 16.94 -12.79
N GLY A 75 -4.79 16.61 -11.95
CA GLY A 75 -6.14 16.21 -12.39
C GLY A 75 -6.24 14.79 -12.95
N HIS A 76 -5.11 14.11 -13.14
CA HIS A 76 -5.00 12.72 -13.60
C HIS A 76 -3.75 12.08 -13.01
N SER A 77 -3.80 10.80 -12.58
CA SER A 77 -2.63 10.09 -12.04
C SER A 77 -2.04 9.16 -13.10
N GLU A 78 -0.81 9.47 -13.54
CA GLU A 78 -0.04 8.60 -14.43
C GLU A 78 0.29 7.28 -13.72
N THR A 79 0.53 7.34 -12.40
CA THR A 79 0.77 6.14 -11.59
C THR A 79 -0.42 5.18 -11.71
N ALA A 80 -1.66 5.66 -11.52
CA ALA A 80 -2.87 4.83 -11.61
C ALA A 80 -3.05 4.20 -13.00
N THR A 81 -2.85 4.98 -14.06
CA THR A 81 -2.93 4.52 -15.46
C THR A 81 -1.89 3.44 -15.75
N ALA A 82 -0.66 3.57 -15.23
CA ALA A 82 0.37 2.56 -15.37
C ALA A 82 0.02 1.23 -14.66
N ILE A 83 -0.58 1.28 -13.45
CA ILE A 83 -0.99 0.06 -12.74
C ILE A 83 -2.16 -0.61 -13.46
N ALA A 84 -3.12 0.17 -13.97
CA ALA A 84 -4.24 -0.33 -14.75
C ALA A 84 -3.76 -1.00 -16.03
N ALA A 85 -2.90 -0.34 -16.82
CA ALA A 85 -2.29 -0.90 -18.03
C ALA A 85 -1.52 -2.21 -17.75
N PHE A 86 -0.76 -2.26 -16.65
CA PHE A 86 -0.09 -3.49 -16.24
C PHE A 86 -1.07 -4.62 -15.91
N ALA A 87 -2.19 -4.31 -15.25
CA ALA A 87 -3.18 -5.30 -14.82
C ALA A 87 -4.10 -5.78 -15.96
N THR A 88 -4.46 -4.90 -16.91
CA THR A 88 -5.36 -5.23 -18.03
C THR A 88 -4.62 -5.65 -19.30
N GLY A 89 -3.35 -5.26 -19.45
CA GLY A 89 -2.57 -5.46 -20.67
C GLY A 89 -2.83 -4.42 -21.77
N GLU A 90 -3.68 -3.41 -21.52
CA GLU A 90 -3.95 -2.32 -22.46
C GLU A 90 -2.73 -1.38 -22.54
N ARG A 91 -2.28 -1.04 -23.75
CA ARG A 91 -1.25 -0.01 -23.94
C ARG A 91 -1.89 1.38 -23.80
N PRO A 92 -1.38 2.27 -22.93
CA PRO A 92 -1.89 3.63 -22.86
C PRO A 92 -1.53 4.37 -24.16
N GLY A 93 -2.53 4.73 -24.97
CA GLY A 93 -2.39 5.60 -26.15
C GLY A 93 -2.73 5.01 -27.53
N ALA A 94 -3.60 4.01 -27.65
CA ALA A 94 -3.98 3.44 -28.96
C ALA A 94 -5.20 4.11 -29.64
N ASP A 95 -5.81 5.13 -29.03
CA ASP A 95 -7.09 5.70 -29.51
C ASP A 95 -6.96 7.16 -30.02
N ASP A 96 -5.74 7.70 -30.14
CA ASP A 96 -5.47 9.07 -30.61
C ASP A 96 -5.11 9.18 -32.11
N GLU A 97 -5.31 8.12 -32.91
CA GLU A 97 -5.15 8.20 -34.37
C GLU A 97 -6.51 7.97 -35.06
N GLU A 98 -7.14 9.08 -35.46
CA GLU A 98 -8.35 9.19 -36.30
C GLU A 98 -8.23 8.50 -37.66
#